data_AF-A0A352B921-F1
#
_entry.id   AF-A0A352B921-F1
#
_cell.length_a   1.000
_cell.length_b   1.000
_cell.length_c   1.000
_cell.angle_alpha   90.00
_cell.angle_beta   90.00
_cell.angle_gamma   90.00
#
_symmetry.space_group_name_H-M   'P 1'
#
loop_
_entity.id
_entity.type
_entity.pdbx_description
1 polymer ?
#
loop_
_entity_poly.entity_id
_entity_poly.type
_entity_poly.pdbx_seq_one_letter_code
_entity_poly.pdbx_strand_id
1 'polypeptide(L)'
;TQDMHNVAEHGVASHWLYKKGTNKDLVRAEDLSIFNQLRELRDEHLEDEAFFADLKNELLGDSIYVFTPKGDVKELPSGANAIDFAYAIHTGIGEKVVGAKADGKIIPLTAELKNTQIVEIITNPQAHPTQAQLKAVKTGKARQKIHSWLVANDPTFIDKDAIAKREAEIASNSLHSQQIMEQRAAEGRHRKKKQAETSYTGRIRIDNTTNFLVTIAKCCDPKPGEPIVGYISRNRGITVHAATCTTFQRIPDIEHRSIDVAWDTSDKVNGTGTT
;
A
#
# COMPACT_ATOMS: atom_id res chain seq x y z
N THR A 1 -10.05 49.03 -13.06
CA THR A 1 -11.32 48.71 -12.36
C THR A 1 -11.01 48.24 -10.95
N GLN A 2 -11.99 48.20 -10.05
CA GLN A 2 -11.81 47.70 -8.67
C GLN A 2 -11.25 46.26 -8.67
N ASP A 3 -11.65 45.46 -9.66
CA ASP A 3 -11.14 44.10 -9.87
C ASP A 3 -9.63 44.06 -10.20
N MET A 4 -9.13 45.01 -11.01
CA MET A 4 -7.69 45.08 -11.32
C MET A 4 -6.85 45.52 -10.11
N HIS A 5 -7.43 46.29 -9.19
CA HIS A 5 -6.75 46.73 -7.97
C HIS A 5 -6.63 45.59 -6.95
N ASN A 6 -7.69 44.78 -6.77
CA ASN A 6 -7.67 43.63 -5.87
C ASN A 6 -6.74 42.50 -6.35
N VAL A 7 -6.70 42.21 -7.66
CA VAL A 7 -5.79 41.20 -8.22
C VAL A 7 -4.33 41.60 -8.04
N ALA A 8 -4.01 42.90 -8.11
CA ALA A 8 -2.67 43.42 -7.90
C ALA A 8 -2.22 43.42 -6.43
N GLU A 9 -3.15 43.62 -5.47
CA GLU A 9 -2.85 43.63 -4.03
C GLU A 9 -2.79 42.22 -3.40
N HIS A 10 -3.55 41.24 -3.91
CA HIS A 10 -3.75 39.95 -3.22
C HIS A 10 -3.55 38.69 -4.09
N GLY A 11 -3.22 38.82 -5.38
CA GLY A 11 -2.91 37.69 -6.25
C GLY A 11 -4.00 36.60 -6.29
N VAL A 12 -3.59 35.33 -6.41
CA VAL A 12 -4.46 34.14 -6.54
C VAL A 12 -5.45 33.97 -5.38
N ALA A 13 -5.19 34.58 -4.21
CA ALA A 13 -6.09 34.56 -3.06
C ALA A 13 -7.41 35.32 -3.32
N SER A 14 -7.40 36.29 -4.23
CA SER A 14 -8.59 37.10 -4.59
C SER A 14 -9.67 36.27 -5.26
N HIS A 15 -9.29 35.26 -6.06
CA HIS A 15 -10.23 34.42 -6.78
C HIS A 15 -10.95 33.42 -5.86
N TRP A 16 -10.34 33.05 -4.73
CA TRP A 16 -10.94 32.15 -3.73
C TRP A 16 -11.95 32.87 -2.82
N LEU A 17 -11.71 34.16 -2.55
CA LEU A 17 -12.58 34.99 -1.71
C LEU A 17 -13.94 35.32 -2.34
N TYR A 18 -14.04 35.34 -3.67
CA TYR A 18 -15.28 35.77 -4.34
C TYR A 18 -16.41 34.72 -4.28
N LYS A 19 -16.10 33.44 -4.01
CA LYS A 19 -17.10 32.34 -4.03
C LYS A 19 -17.76 32.05 -2.68
N LYS A 20 -17.25 32.62 -1.58
CA LYS A 20 -17.92 32.59 -0.26
C LYS A 20 -18.05 34.02 0.24
N GLY A 21 -19.25 34.58 0.11
CA GLY A 21 -19.57 35.94 0.53
C GLY A 21 -19.43 36.12 2.04
N THR A 22 -18.20 36.36 2.50
CA THR A 22 -17.90 36.65 3.90
C THR A 22 -17.03 37.89 3.98
N ASN A 23 -17.36 38.73 4.96
CA ASN A 23 -16.95 40.12 5.10
C ASN A 23 -15.43 40.32 5.20
N LYS A 24 -15.02 41.55 4.85
CA LYS A 24 -13.71 42.17 5.05
C LYS A 24 -13.21 41.98 6.49
N ASP A 25 -12.53 40.89 6.76
CA ASP A 25 -11.60 40.78 7.87
C ASP A 25 -10.44 39.91 7.41
N LEU A 26 -9.23 40.36 7.75
CA LEU A 26 -7.94 39.79 7.34
C LEU A 26 -7.96 38.26 7.46
N VAL A 27 -8.11 37.60 6.31
CA VAL A 27 -8.11 36.14 6.25
C VAL A 27 -6.69 35.68 6.57
N ARG A 28 -6.54 35.04 7.72
CA ARG A 28 -5.26 34.48 8.16
C ARG A 28 -4.90 33.36 7.19
N ALA A 29 -3.61 33.12 6.95
CA ALA A 29 -3.15 32.03 6.07
C ALA A 29 -3.73 30.67 6.48
N GLU A 30 -4.10 30.53 7.76
CA GLU A 30 -4.78 29.37 8.35
C GLU A 30 -6.21 29.12 7.81
N ASP A 31 -6.90 30.12 7.26
CA ASP A 31 -8.30 30.04 6.80
C ASP A 31 -8.44 29.72 5.30
N LEU A 32 -7.33 29.58 4.58
CA LEU A 32 -7.35 29.13 3.20
C LEU A 32 -7.83 27.67 3.18
N SER A 33 -8.96 27.39 2.51
CA SER A 33 -9.53 26.03 2.41
C SER A 33 -8.58 24.99 1.79
N ILE A 34 -7.55 25.45 1.06
CA ILE A 34 -6.42 24.64 0.60
C ILE A 34 -5.64 24.05 1.78
N PHE A 35 -5.40 24.81 2.85
CA PHE A 35 -4.67 24.35 4.04
C PHE A 35 -5.42 23.24 4.79
N ASN A 36 -6.76 23.31 4.82
CA ASN A 36 -7.59 22.25 5.39
C ASN A 36 -7.62 21.00 4.51
N GLN A 37 -7.67 21.15 3.18
CA GLN A 37 -7.58 20.02 2.24
C GLN A 37 -6.17 19.37 2.20
N LEU A 38 -5.09 20.17 2.30
CA LEU A 38 -3.72 19.66 2.46
C LEU A 38 -3.51 18.97 3.82
N ARG A 39 -4.21 19.42 4.86
CA ARG A 39 -4.16 18.79 6.18
C ARG A 39 -4.91 17.47 6.21
N GLU A 40 -6.03 17.34 5.50
CA GLU A 40 -6.73 16.06 5.31
C GLU A 40 -5.88 15.06 4.50
N LEU A 41 -5.18 15.52 3.45
CA LEU A 41 -4.26 14.67 2.67
C LEU A 41 -3.01 14.22 3.47
N ARG A 42 -2.64 14.94 4.53
CA ARG A 42 -1.58 14.53 5.47
C ARG A 42 -2.03 13.40 6.41
N ASP A 43 -3.32 13.27 6.69
CA ASP A 43 -3.85 12.18 7.51
C ASP A 43 -3.96 10.85 6.72
N GLU A 44 -3.95 10.90 5.37
CA GLU A 44 -3.89 9.73 4.49
C GLU A 44 -2.45 9.47 3.99
N HIS A 45 -1.56 8.95 4.84
CA HIS A 45 -0.33 8.23 4.49
C HIS A 45 0.49 8.73 3.26
N LEU A 46 0.85 10.02 3.23
CA LEU A 46 1.91 10.51 2.34
C LEU A 46 3.06 11.06 3.18
N GLU A 47 3.97 10.16 3.59
CA GLU A 47 5.15 10.46 4.42
C GLU A 47 6.31 11.12 3.65
N ASP A 48 6.12 11.61 2.42
CA ASP A 48 7.16 12.40 1.74
C ASP A 48 7.17 13.84 2.26
N GLU A 49 7.84 14.06 3.40
CA GLU A 49 8.13 15.41 3.90
C GLU A 49 8.81 16.29 2.83
N ALA A 50 9.66 15.69 1.99
CA ALA A 50 10.31 16.38 0.88
C ALA A 50 9.32 16.85 -0.19
N PHE A 51 8.32 16.02 -0.52
CA PHE A 51 7.27 16.39 -1.47
C PHE A 51 6.40 17.53 -0.91
N PHE A 52 6.02 17.45 0.37
CA PHE A 52 5.23 18.50 1.01
C PHE A 52 6.01 19.82 1.15
N ALA A 53 7.31 19.76 1.44
CA ALA A 53 8.17 20.94 1.48
C ALA A 53 8.27 21.60 0.10
N ASP A 54 8.44 20.81 -0.96
CA ASP A 54 8.48 21.30 -2.34
C ASP A 54 7.13 21.89 -2.76
N LEU A 55 6.02 21.21 -2.47
CA LEU A 55 4.67 21.68 -2.76
C LEU A 55 4.35 22.96 -2.00
N LYS A 56 4.77 23.06 -0.73
CA LYS A 56 4.60 24.27 0.08
C LYS A 56 5.40 25.43 -0.50
N ASN A 57 6.64 25.20 -0.93
CA ASN A 57 7.43 26.22 -1.61
C ASN A 57 6.83 26.61 -2.96
N GLU A 58 6.23 25.68 -3.69
CA GLU A 58 5.55 25.94 -4.96
C GLU A 58 4.23 26.71 -4.76
N LEU A 59 3.49 26.47 -3.68
CA LEU A 59 2.20 27.13 -3.39
C LEU A 59 2.32 28.46 -2.64
N LEU A 60 3.34 28.62 -1.78
CA LEU A 60 3.49 29.78 -0.89
C LEU A 60 4.70 30.65 -1.22
N GLY A 61 5.52 30.26 -2.20
CA GLY A 61 6.69 31.02 -2.62
C GLY A 61 6.34 32.20 -3.52
N ASP A 62 7.28 33.14 -3.62
CA ASP A 62 7.21 34.22 -4.60
C ASP A 62 7.13 33.64 -6.01
N SER A 63 6.23 34.13 -6.85
CA SER A 63 6.05 33.67 -8.23
C SER A 63 6.62 34.67 -9.24
N ILE A 64 7.25 34.16 -10.30
CA ILE A 64 7.77 34.94 -11.42
C ILE A 64 6.92 34.71 -12.67
N TYR A 65 6.81 35.74 -13.51
CA TYR A 65 6.11 35.69 -14.78
C TYR A 65 7.11 35.79 -15.91
N VAL A 66 7.16 34.77 -16.77
CA VAL A 66 8.04 34.71 -17.93
C VAL A 66 7.23 34.63 -19.21
N PHE A 67 7.78 35.19 -20.29
CA PHE A 67 7.10 35.29 -21.57
C PHE A 67 7.67 34.29 -22.56
N THR A 68 6.80 33.64 -23.33
CA THR A 68 7.21 32.93 -24.54
C THR A 68 7.54 33.93 -25.65
N PRO A 69 8.30 33.55 -26.69
CA PRO A 69 8.58 34.43 -27.83
C PRO A 69 7.31 34.84 -28.60
N LYS A 70 6.20 34.12 -28.41
CA LYS A 70 4.89 34.42 -28.99
C LYS A 70 4.07 35.41 -28.16
N GLY A 71 4.54 35.76 -26.95
CA GLY A 71 3.86 36.67 -26.04
C GLY A 71 2.96 35.98 -25.00
N ASP A 72 2.96 34.64 -24.91
CA ASP A 72 2.21 33.94 -23.88
C ASP A 72 2.91 34.07 -22.52
N VAL A 73 2.15 34.36 -21.46
CA VAL A 73 2.68 34.45 -20.10
C VAL A 73 2.62 33.08 -19.43
N LYS A 74 3.71 32.71 -18.74
CA LYS A 74 3.76 31.55 -17.85
C LYS A 74 4.21 31.98 -16.46
N GLU A 75 3.43 31.55 -15.48
CA GLU A 75 3.75 31.69 -14.06
C GLU A 75 4.59 30.49 -13.62
N LEU A 76 5.67 30.77 -12.90
CA LEU A 76 6.59 29.79 -12.33
C LEU A 76 6.99 30.23 -10.92
N PRO A 77 7.36 29.31 -10.02
CA PRO A 77 7.93 29.69 -8.73
C PRO A 77 9.27 30.41 -8.91
N SER A 78 9.60 31.32 -8.00
CA SER A 78 10.90 31.99 -7.94
C SER A 78 12.02 30.96 -7.83
N GLY A 79 13.11 31.19 -8.57
CA GLY A 79 14.22 30.24 -8.69
C GLY A 79 14.01 29.13 -9.73
N ALA A 80 12.86 29.09 -10.43
CA ALA A 80 12.67 28.18 -11.56
C ALA A 80 13.69 28.44 -12.67
N ASN A 81 14.11 27.38 -13.35
CA ASN A 81 15.09 27.46 -14.43
C ASN A 81 14.45 27.26 -15.82
N ALA A 82 15.27 27.29 -16.86
CA ALA A 82 14.78 27.13 -18.24
C ALA A 82 14.18 25.73 -18.53
N ILE A 83 14.62 24.69 -17.81
CA ILE A 83 14.07 23.33 -17.94
C ILE A 83 12.65 23.30 -17.36
N ASP A 84 12.46 23.90 -16.18
CA ASP A 84 11.15 24.05 -15.55
C ASP A 84 10.16 24.77 -16.49
N PHE A 85 10.59 25.87 -17.12
CA PHE A 85 9.80 26.59 -18.11
C PHE A 85 9.43 25.73 -19.33
N ALA A 86 10.36 24.92 -19.85
CA ALA A 86 10.08 24.03 -20.98
C ALA A 86 8.98 23.01 -20.65
N TYR A 87 9.03 22.39 -19.46
CA TYR A 87 7.97 21.47 -18.98
C TYR A 87 6.67 22.18 -18.61
N ALA A 88 6.71 23.46 -18.24
CA ALA A 88 5.52 24.27 -18.02
C ALA A 88 4.77 24.57 -19.32
N ILE A 89 5.49 24.79 -20.44
CA ILE A 89 4.88 24.93 -21.76
C ILE A 89 4.29 23.59 -22.23
N HIS A 90 5.13 22.56 -22.37
CA HIS A 90 4.70 21.25 -22.86
C HIS A 90 5.73 20.16 -22.55
N THR A 91 5.28 18.97 -22.14
CA THR A 91 6.16 17.84 -21.81
C THR A 91 7.12 17.49 -22.94
N GLY A 92 6.63 17.39 -24.19
CA GLY A 92 7.48 17.10 -25.35
C GLY A 92 8.51 18.18 -25.71
N ILE A 93 8.35 19.43 -25.24
CA ILE A 93 9.38 20.48 -25.37
C ILE A 93 10.43 20.27 -24.28
N GLY A 94 9.97 20.01 -23.05
CA GLY A 94 10.84 19.70 -21.90
C GLY A 94 11.71 18.46 -22.11
N GLU A 95 11.18 17.39 -22.72
CA GLU A 95 11.95 16.18 -23.00
C GLU A 95 13.06 16.40 -24.03
N LYS A 96 12.84 17.34 -24.96
CA LYS A 96 13.74 17.62 -26.09
C LYS A 96 14.63 18.84 -25.87
N VAL A 97 14.66 19.40 -24.67
CA VAL A 97 15.40 20.63 -24.38
C VAL A 97 16.91 20.41 -24.41
N VAL A 98 17.62 21.26 -25.16
CA VAL A 98 19.09 21.24 -25.24
C VAL A 98 19.73 22.58 -24.88
N GLY A 99 18.99 23.68 -25.00
CA GLY A 99 19.49 25.00 -24.69
C GLY A 99 18.35 26.00 -24.48
N ALA A 100 18.69 27.17 -23.96
CA ALA A 100 17.74 28.25 -23.75
C ALA A 100 18.39 29.60 -24.02
N LYS A 101 17.56 30.57 -24.42
CA LYS A 101 17.92 31.98 -24.49
C LYS A 101 16.95 32.78 -23.63
N ALA A 102 17.46 33.78 -22.93
CA ALA A 102 16.66 34.79 -22.26
C ALA A 102 17.00 36.16 -22.86
N ASP A 103 15.97 36.90 -23.28
CA ASP A 103 16.10 38.23 -23.89
C ASP A 103 17.09 38.25 -25.08
N GLY A 104 17.08 37.17 -25.87
CA GLY A 104 17.95 36.95 -27.02
C GLY A 104 19.37 36.45 -26.71
N LYS A 105 19.78 36.39 -25.44
CA LYS A 105 21.12 35.89 -25.03
C LYS A 105 21.04 34.43 -24.59
N ILE A 106 22.03 33.63 -24.99
CA ILE A 106 22.13 32.23 -24.55
C ILE A 106 22.39 32.19 -23.04
N ILE A 107 21.58 31.43 -22.32
CA ILE A 107 21.71 31.21 -20.88
C ILE A 107 21.96 29.72 -20.57
N PRO A 108 22.66 29.40 -19.48
CA PRO A 108 22.72 28.03 -18.98
C PRO A 108 21.32 27.50 -18.65
N LEU A 109 21.06 26.22 -18.94
CA LEU A 109 19.76 25.60 -18.63
C LEU A 109 19.40 25.61 -17.14
N THR A 110 20.41 25.63 -16.27
CA THR A 110 20.28 25.65 -14.81
C THR A 110 20.24 27.06 -14.23
N ALA A 111 20.37 28.10 -15.05
CA ALA A 111 20.28 29.47 -14.58
C ALA A 111 18.84 29.80 -14.20
N GLU A 112 18.67 30.51 -13.07
CA GLU A 112 17.37 30.96 -12.59
C GLU A 112 16.80 32.04 -13.52
N LEU A 113 15.52 31.91 -13.84
CA LEU A 113 14.79 32.87 -14.65
C LEU A 113 14.38 34.07 -13.80
N LYS A 114 14.39 35.24 -14.41
CA LYS A 114 13.93 36.48 -13.78
C LYS A 114 12.52 36.82 -14.25
N ASN A 115 11.82 37.57 -13.42
CA ASN A 115 10.51 38.10 -13.76
C ASN A 115 10.60 38.95 -15.04
N THR A 116 9.58 38.88 -15.88
CA THR A 116 9.40 39.61 -17.14
C THR A 116 10.37 39.27 -18.29
N GLN A 117 11.17 38.20 -18.18
CA GLN A 117 12.05 37.80 -19.26
C GLN A 117 11.33 37.08 -20.39
N ILE A 118 11.82 37.26 -21.61
CA ILE A 118 11.39 36.49 -22.78
C ILE A 118 12.32 35.28 -22.92
N VAL A 119 11.77 34.07 -22.75
CA VAL A 119 12.53 32.83 -22.75
C VAL A 119 12.23 32.03 -24.02
N GLU A 120 13.28 31.76 -24.80
CA GLU A 120 13.24 30.90 -25.99
C GLU A 120 13.92 29.58 -25.69
N ILE A 121 13.20 28.47 -25.89
CA ILE A 121 13.73 27.13 -25.67
C ILE A 121 14.21 26.53 -26.99
N ILE A 122 15.45 26.04 -27.00
CA ILE A 122 16.07 25.35 -28.13
C ILE A 122 15.89 23.85 -27.90
N THR A 123 15.20 23.18 -28.84
CA THR A 123 14.91 21.74 -28.77
C THR A 123 15.64 20.95 -29.85
N ASN A 124 16.00 19.69 -29.56
CA ASN A 124 16.55 18.73 -30.52
C ASN A 124 15.71 17.43 -30.51
N PRO A 125 15.28 16.89 -31.67
CA PRO A 125 14.54 15.64 -31.76
C PRO A 125 15.22 14.41 -31.12
N GLN A 126 16.54 14.38 -31.07
CA GLN A 126 17.32 13.27 -30.47
C GLN A 126 17.65 13.51 -28.99
N ALA A 127 17.31 14.68 -28.45
CA ALA A 127 17.52 14.96 -27.04
C ALA A 127 16.51 14.23 -26.18
N HIS A 128 16.96 13.85 -25.00
CA HIS A 128 16.16 13.17 -24.01
C HIS A 128 16.53 13.66 -22.60
N PRO A 129 15.63 13.49 -21.62
CA PRO A 129 15.92 13.81 -20.23
C PRO A 129 17.15 13.09 -19.70
N THR A 130 17.87 13.74 -18.79
CA THR A 130 19.06 13.18 -18.13
C THR A 130 18.99 13.32 -16.61
N GLN A 131 19.75 12.49 -15.90
CA GLN A 131 19.83 12.55 -14.44
C GLN A 131 20.35 13.90 -13.91
N ALA A 132 21.19 14.59 -14.68
CA ALA A 132 21.64 15.94 -14.34
C ALA A 132 20.49 16.95 -14.36
N GLN A 133 19.59 16.84 -15.34
CA GLN A 133 18.40 17.70 -15.43
C GLN A 133 17.42 17.43 -14.28
N LEU A 134 17.25 16.16 -13.86
CA LEU A 134 16.41 15.80 -12.71
C LEU A 134 16.88 16.49 -11.41
N LYS A 135 18.20 16.61 -11.22
CA LYS A 135 18.79 17.30 -10.06
C LYS A 135 18.71 18.82 -10.16
N ALA A 136 18.61 19.36 -11.36
CA ALA A 136 18.63 20.80 -11.60
C ALA A 136 17.24 21.44 -11.46
N VAL A 137 16.17 20.71 -11.81
CA VAL A 137 14.79 21.23 -11.80
C VAL A 137 14.28 21.55 -10.40
N LYS A 138 13.54 22.66 -10.30
CA LYS A 138 12.97 23.14 -9.05
C LYS A 138 11.50 22.79 -8.91
N THR A 139 10.77 22.72 -10.02
CA THR A 139 9.32 22.46 -9.99
C THR A 139 8.99 20.98 -9.80
N GLY A 140 7.95 20.69 -9.01
CA GLY A 140 7.49 19.31 -8.81
C GLY A 140 7.03 18.65 -10.11
N LYS A 141 6.34 19.42 -10.98
CA LYS A 141 5.87 18.96 -12.29
C LYS A 141 7.01 18.50 -13.20
N ALA A 142 8.07 19.31 -13.37
CA ALA A 142 9.19 18.94 -14.22
C ALA A 142 9.93 17.73 -13.64
N ARG A 143 10.15 17.72 -12.33
CA ARG A 143 10.79 16.60 -11.63
C ARG A 143 10.04 15.28 -11.83
N GLN A 144 8.73 15.28 -11.65
CA GLN A 144 7.90 14.09 -11.84
C GLN A 144 7.95 13.58 -13.28
N LYS A 145 7.87 14.47 -14.28
CA LYS A 145 7.90 14.08 -15.70
C LYS A 145 9.26 13.54 -16.12
N ILE A 146 10.35 14.18 -15.70
CA ILE A 146 11.72 13.71 -15.96
C ILE A 146 11.96 12.36 -15.29
N HIS A 147 11.57 12.24 -14.02
CA HIS A 147 11.71 10.99 -13.26
C HIS A 147 10.93 9.85 -13.92
N SER A 148 9.65 10.08 -14.25
CA SER A 148 8.81 9.08 -14.93
C SER A 148 9.42 8.63 -16.26
N TRP A 149 9.99 9.57 -17.02
CA TRP A 149 10.67 9.27 -18.28
C TRP A 149 11.94 8.43 -18.05
N LEU A 150 12.79 8.80 -17.09
CA LEU A 150 14.02 8.05 -16.78
C LEU A 150 13.71 6.63 -16.32
N VAL A 151 12.70 6.44 -15.47
CA VAL A 151 12.26 5.10 -15.04
C VAL A 151 11.78 4.24 -16.21
N ALA A 152 11.10 4.85 -17.19
CA ALA A 152 10.54 4.12 -18.34
C ALA A 152 11.58 3.82 -19.43
N ASN A 153 12.54 4.72 -19.65
CA ASN A 153 13.40 4.70 -20.84
C ASN A 153 14.88 4.46 -20.55
N ASP A 154 15.36 4.67 -19.32
CA ASP A 154 16.78 4.54 -18.95
C ASP A 154 17.00 3.36 -17.99
N PRO A 155 17.49 2.19 -18.47
CA PRO A 155 17.80 1.04 -17.62
C PRO A 155 18.91 1.29 -16.59
N THR A 156 19.72 2.34 -16.76
CA THR A 156 20.81 2.69 -15.85
C THR A 156 20.34 3.61 -14.71
N PHE A 157 19.13 4.15 -14.81
CA PHE A 157 18.60 5.03 -13.80
C PHE A 157 18.22 4.23 -12.54
N ILE A 158 19.00 4.44 -11.48
CA ILE A 158 18.74 3.88 -10.15
C ILE A 158 18.02 4.93 -9.33
N ASP A 159 16.73 4.70 -9.09
CA ASP A 159 15.95 5.49 -8.16
C ASP A 159 16.34 5.13 -6.71
N LYS A 160 17.27 5.91 -6.16
CA LYS A 160 17.74 5.75 -4.78
C LYS A 160 16.62 5.94 -3.77
N ASP A 161 15.68 6.84 -4.05
CA ASP A 161 14.59 7.16 -3.13
C ASP A 161 13.57 6.00 -3.12
N ALA A 162 13.29 5.39 -4.28
CA ALA A 162 12.48 4.18 -4.35
C ALA A 162 13.14 2.97 -3.66
N ILE A 163 14.47 2.81 -3.76
CA ILE A 163 15.20 1.77 -3.03
C ILE A 163 15.10 2.02 -1.53
N ALA A 164 15.38 3.24 -1.08
CA ALA A 164 15.30 3.60 0.34
C ALA A 164 13.88 3.40 0.91
N LYS A 165 12.83 3.74 0.14
CA LYS A 165 11.44 3.49 0.52
C LYS A 165 11.13 2.00 0.64
N ARG A 166 11.56 1.17 -0.32
CA ARG A 166 11.40 -0.29 -0.23
C ARG A 166 12.15 -0.87 0.96
N GLU A 167 13.37 -0.40 1.23
CA GLU A 167 14.15 -0.83 2.38
C GLU A 167 13.49 -0.43 3.71
N ALA A 168 12.97 0.80 3.81
CA ALA A 168 12.22 1.28 4.97
C ALA A 168 10.92 0.50 5.18
N GLU A 169 10.19 0.16 4.11
CA GLU A 169 8.97 -0.65 4.17
C GLU A 169 9.26 -2.08 4.61
N ILE A 170 10.31 -2.71 4.06
CA ILE A 170 10.78 -4.04 4.49
C ILE A 170 11.19 -4.01 5.97
N ALA A 171 11.91 -2.96 6.41
CA ALA A 171 12.31 -2.78 7.80
C ALA A 171 11.09 -2.60 8.72
N SER A 172 10.12 -1.77 8.34
CA SER A 172 8.87 -1.55 9.08
C SER A 172 8.06 -2.86 9.21
N ASN A 173 7.89 -3.61 8.12
CA ASN A 173 7.21 -4.91 8.13
C ASN A 173 7.97 -5.95 8.97
N SER A 174 9.30 -5.93 8.94
CA SER A 174 10.16 -6.73 9.81
C SER A 174 9.95 -6.41 11.29
N LEU A 175 9.91 -5.13 11.65
CA LEU A 175 9.70 -4.68 13.03
C LEU A 175 8.28 -5.01 13.51
N HIS A 176 7.27 -4.81 12.66
CA HIS A 176 5.88 -5.16 12.97
C HIS A 176 5.72 -6.66 13.23
N SER A 177 6.36 -7.50 12.42
CA SER A 177 6.35 -8.96 12.62
C SER A 177 7.10 -9.39 13.88
N GLN A 178 8.21 -8.72 14.25
CA GLN A 178 8.89 -8.94 15.53
C GLN A 178 8.03 -8.53 16.74
N GLN A 179 7.37 -7.38 16.69
CA GLN A 179 6.47 -6.90 17.76
C GLN A 179 5.29 -7.85 17.99
N ILE A 180 4.69 -8.38 16.91
CA ILE A 180 3.63 -9.40 17.03
C ILE A 180 4.16 -10.67 17.71
N MET A 181 5.39 -11.08 17.39
CA MET A 181 6.02 -12.26 18.00
C MET A 181 6.33 -12.06 19.48
N GLU A 182 6.80 -10.87 19.86
CA GLU A 182 7.06 -10.50 21.25
C GLU A 182 5.77 -10.36 22.05
N GLN A 183 4.73 -9.72 21.52
CA GLN A 183 3.40 -9.65 22.16
C GLN A 183 2.84 -11.06 22.38
N ARG A 184 2.89 -11.93 21.37
CA ARG A 184 2.48 -13.34 21.51
C ARG A 184 3.33 -14.14 22.51
N ALA A 185 4.59 -13.75 22.72
CA ALA A 185 5.46 -14.36 23.72
C ALA A 185 5.17 -13.83 25.12
N ALA A 186 4.89 -12.53 25.26
CA ALA A 186 4.60 -11.83 26.51
C ALA A 186 3.19 -12.12 27.05
N GLU A 187 2.20 -12.33 26.19
CA GLU A 187 0.82 -12.68 26.57
C GLU A 187 0.71 -14.08 27.22
N GLY A 188 1.81 -14.83 27.31
CA GLY A 188 1.84 -16.11 28.00
C GLY A 188 1.09 -17.19 27.21
N ARG A 189 1.77 -18.31 26.94
CA ARG A 189 1.16 -19.44 26.25
C ARG A 189 0.11 -20.11 27.13
N HIS A 190 -1.13 -19.63 27.07
CA HIS A 190 -2.32 -20.47 27.24
C HIS A 190 -2.78 -21.09 25.92
N ARG A 191 -1.85 -21.35 25.00
CA ARG A 191 -2.08 -22.39 23.99
C ARG A 191 -1.94 -23.72 24.71
N LYS A 192 -3.03 -24.24 25.29
CA LYS A 192 -3.16 -25.67 25.62
C LYS A 192 -2.58 -26.41 24.43
N LYS A 193 -1.46 -27.12 24.61
CA LYS A 193 -1.04 -28.14 23.66
C LYS A 193 -2.26 -29.03 23.53
N LYS A 194 -2.99 -28.94 22.41
CA LYS A 194 -3.93 -29.99 22.05
C LYS A 194 -3.01 -31.18 21.80
N GLN A 195 -2.78 -31.98 22.84
CA GLN A 195 -2.21 -33.30 22.68
C GLN A 195 -3.01 -33.93 21.55
N ALA A 196 -2.32 -34.49 20.56
CA ALA A 196 -2.99 -35.32 19.58
C ALA A 196 -3.76 -36.38 20.37
N GLU A 197 -5.09 -36.28 20.40
CA GLU A 197 -5.99 -37.22 21.07
C GLU A 197 -5.98 -38.52 20.27
N THR A 198 -4.91 -39.29 20.40
CA THR A 198 -4.85 -40.72 20.11
C THR A 198 -5.42 -41.50 21.30
N SER A 199 -6.62 -41.15 21.79
CA SER A 199 -7.21 -41.78 22.99
C SER A 199 -8.56 -42.48 22.76
N TYR A 200 -8.81 -42.92 21.52
CA TYR A 200 -9.92 -43.84 21.23
C TYR A 200 -9.50 -45.32 21.23
N THR A 201 -8.20 -45.61 21.22
CA THR A 201 -7.66 -46.95 21.50
C THR A 201 -8.13 -47.40 22.89
N GLY A 202 -8.96 -48.44 22.96
CA GLY A 202 -9.59 -48.93 24.19
C GLY A 202 -11.06 -48.52 24.40
N ARG A 203 -11.55 -47.48 23.71
CA ARG A 203 -12.97 -47.02 23.80
C ARG A 203 -13.85 -47.52 22.67
N ILE A 204 -13.27 -48.22 21.70
CA ILE A 204 -13.96 -48.75 20.53
C ILE A 204 -13.61 -50.23 20.45
N ARG A 205 -14.65 -51.06 20.40
CA ARG A 205 -14.57 -52.51 20.28
C ARG A 205 -14.86 -52.91 18.84
N ILE A 206 -14.05 -53.83 18.35
CA ILE A 206 -14.28 -54.61 17.14
C ILE A 206 -14.46 -56.04 17.61
N ASP A 207 -15.68 -56.57 17.46
CA ASP A 207 -16.10 -57.83 18.06
C ASP A 207 -15.77 -57.88 19.58
N ASN A 208 -14.83 -58.77 19.96
CA ASN A 208 -14.39 -58.97 21.34
C ASN A 208 -13.02 -58.36 21.67
N THR A 209 -12.48 -57.50 20.79
CA THR A 209 -11.12 -56.96 20.94
C THR A 209 -11.08 -55.44 20.77
N THR A 210 -10.22 -54.80 21.56
CA THR A 210 -10.00 -53.33 21.56
C THR A 210 -8.60 -52.94 21.11
N ASN A 211 -7.74 -53.91 20.80
CA ASN A 211 -6.32 -53.71 20.55
C ASN A 211 -5.99 -53.32 19.10
N PHE A 212 -6.84 -52.50 18.49
CA PHE A 212 -6.64 -51.98 17.14
C PHE A 212 -6.29 -50.50 17.19
N LEU A 213 -5.42 -50.07 16.26
CA LEU A 213 -5.18 -48.65 16.04
C LEU A 213 -6.42 -48.03 15.40
N VAL A 214 -7.14 -47.23 16.19
CA VAL A 214 -8.41 -46.61 15.81
C VAL A 214 -8.27 -45.09 15.78
N THR A 215 -8.84 -44.46 14.75
CA THR A 215 -8.88 -43.00 14.60
C THR A 215 -10.30 -42.55 14.25
N ILE A 216 -10.77 -41.45 14.83
CA ILE A 216 -12.07 -40.86 14.49
C ILE A 216 -11.99 -40.08 13.16
N ALA A 217 -13.00 -40.25 12.30
CA ALA A 217 -13.10 -39.54 11.04
C ALA A 217 -13.39 -38.04 11.24
N LYS A 218 -12.64 -37.19 10.54
CA LYS A 218 -12.82 -35.73 10.60
C LYS A 218 -14.04 -35.21 9.85
N CYS A 219 -14.71 -36.04 9.05
CA CYS A 219 -15.84 -35.62 8.21
C CYS A 219 -17.21 -35.72 8.89
N CYS A 220 -17.35 -36.47 9.99
CA CYS A 220 -18.65 -36.70 10.64
C CYS A 220 -18.62 -36.66 12.17
N ASP A 221 -17.45 -36.48 12.80
CA ASP A 221 -17.27 -36.32 14.25
C ASP A 221 -18.20 -37.20 15.12
N PRO A 222 -18.16 -38.54 14.95
CA PRO A 222 -19.05 -39.47 15.64
C PRO A 222 -18.90 -39.40 17.15
N LYS A 223 -20.03 -39.36 17.88
CA LYS A 223 -20.03 -39.20 19.34
C LYS A 223 -20.21 -40.52 20.08
N PRO A 224 -19.65 -40.66 21.30
CA PRO A 224 -19.90 -41.81 22.16
C PRO A 224 -21.39 -42.07 22.37
N GLY A 225 -21.83 -43.30 22.08
CA GLY A 225 -23.23 -43.72 22.17
C GLY A 225 -24.03 -43.59 20.87
N GLU A 226 -23.51 -42.91 19.86
CA GLU A 226 -24.11 -42.89 18.52
C GLU A 226 -23.68 -44.12 17.70
N PRO A 227 -24.48 -44.58 16.72
CA PRO A 227 -24.11 -45.69 15.86
C PRO A 227 -22.91 -45.31 14.98
N ILE A 228 -21.89 -46.17 15.01
CA ILE A 228 -20.61 -45.97 14.33
C ILE A 228 -20.26 -47.15 13.42
N VAL A 229 -19.43 -46.89 12.42
CA VAL A 229 -18.93 -47.89 11.45
C VAL A 229 -17.43 -47.68 11.21
N GLY A 230 -16.68 -48.77 11.11
CA GLY A 230 -15.24 -48.75 10.87
C GLY A 230 -14.90 -48.89 9.40
N TYR A 231 -13.86 -48.18 8.95
CA TYR A 231 -13.25 -48.31 7.63
C TYR A 231 -11.78 -48.72 7.75
N ILE A 232 -11.41 -49.82 7.10
CA ILE A 232 -10.03 -50.35 7.12
C ILE A 232 -9.17 -49.58 6.09
N SER A 233 -8.32 -48.67 6.59
CA SER A 233 -7.36 -47.90 5.79
C SER A 233 -6.03 -48.63 5.71
N ARG A 234 -5.39 -48.63 4.53
CA ARG A 234 -4.14 -49.38 4.27
C ARG A 234 -3.00 -49.09 5.26
N ASN A 235 -2.83 -47.83 5.67
CA ASN A 235 -1.67 -47.39 6.47
C ASN A 235 -2.03 -46.69 7.79
N ARG A 236 -3.31 -46.63 8.18
CA ARG A 236 -3.78 -45.80 9.33
C ARG A 236 -4.62 -46.57 10.34
N GLY A 237 -4.68 -47.89 10.21
CA GLY A 237 -5.61 -48.72 10.99
C GLY A 237 -7.06 -48.47 10.60
N ILE A 238 -7.95 -48.51 11.58
CA ILE A 238 -9.40 -48.41 11.38
C ILE A 238 -9.83 -46.95 11.61
N THR A 239 -10.46 -46.36 10.61
CA THR A 239 -11.05 -45.02 10.71
C THR A 239 -12.54 -45.13 11.00
N VAL A 240 -13.01 -44.55 12.09
CA VAL A 240 -14.39 -44.68 12.56
C VAL A 240 -15.23 -43.50 12.09
N HIS A 241 -16.32 -43.81 11.40
CA HIS A 241 -17.32 -42.86 10.91
C HIS A 241 -18.63 -43.01 11.69
N ALA A 242 -19.47 -41.99 11.67
CA ALA A 242 -20.89 -42.16 12.02
C ALA A 242 -21.55 -43.08 10.98
N ALA A 243 -22.47 -43.95 11.40
CA ALA A 243 -23.19 -44.85 10.50
C ALA A 243 -23.97 -44.09 9.40
N THR A 244 -24.34 -42.84 9.66
CA THR A 244 -25.06 -41.95 8.73
C THR A 244 -24.14 -41.08 7.85
N CYS A 245 -22.82 -41.28 7.89
CA CYS A 245 -21.87 -40.45 7.16
C CYS A 245 -21.98 -40.61 5.63
N THR A 246 -22.38 -39.55 4.93
CA THR A 246 -22.48 -39.53 3.46
C THR A 246 -21.13 -39.72 2.76
N THR A 247 -20.05 -39.20 3.34
CA THR A 247 -18.69 -39.37 2.82
C THR A 247 -18.23 -40.83 2.90
N PHE A 248 -18.58 -41.53 3.98
CA PHE A 248 -18.31 -42.96 4.12
C PHE A 248 -19.02 -43.74 3.03
N GLN A 249 -20.33 -43.53 2.87
CA GLN A 249 -21.16 -44.23 1.86
C GLN A 249 -20.70 -44.06 0.41
N ARG A 250 -19.87 -43.04 0.09
CA ARG A 250 -19.34 -42.78 -1.24
C ARG A 250 -17.98 -43.44 -1.52
N ILE A 251 -17.41 -44.17 -0.55
CA ILE A 251 -16.13 -44.83 -0.73
C ILE A 251 -16.29 -46.03 -1.70
N PRO A 252 -15.45 -46.17 -2.73
CA PRO A 252 -15.46 -47.35 -3.60
C PRO A 252 -15.11 -48.64 -2.83
N ASP A 253 -15.73 -49.76 -3.19
CA ASP A 253 -15.51 -51.09 -2.58
C ASP A 253 -15.67 -51.10 -1.05
N ILE A 254 -16.55 -50.24 -0.54
CA ILE A 254 -16.75 -50.06 0.90
C ILE A 254 -17.16 -51.35 1.60
N GLU A 255 -17.96 -52.19 0.95
CA GLU A 255 -18.45 -53.47 1.49
C GLU A 255 -17.31 -54.41 1.91
N HIS A 256 -16.18 -54.36 1.21
CA HIS A 256 -15.00 -55.19 1.52
C HIS A 256 -14.05 -54.57 2.55
N ARG A 257 -14.29 -53.32 2.95
CA ARG A 257 -13.42 -52.53 3.85
C ARG A 257 -14.16 -51.96 5.04
N SER A 258 -15.47 -52.16 5.13
CA SER A 258 -16.30 -51.83 6.28
C SER A 258 -16.19 -52.92 7.34
N ILE A 259 -16.13 -52.50 8.60
CA ILE A 259 -16.14 -53.39 9.75
C ILE A 259 -17.07 -52.83 10.82
N ASP A 260 -17.81 -53.73 11.47
CA ASP A 260 -18.68 -53.36 12.57
C ASP A 260 -17.85 -52.98 13.79
N VAL A 261 -18.15 -51.81 14.35
CA VAL A 261 -17.47 -51.25 15.50
C VAL A 261 -18.51 -50.72 16.47
N ALA A 262 -18.23 -50.84 17.76
CA ALA A 262 -19.10 -50.33 18.81
C ALA A 262 -18.31 -49.53 19.84
N TRP A 263 -18.98 -48.62 20.53
CA TRP A 263 -18.40 -47.93 21.68
C TRP A 263 -18.25 -48.90 22.85
N ASP A 264 -17.11 -48.90 23.52
CA ASP A 264 -16.91 -49.62 24.78
C ASP A 264 -17.56 -48.80 25.90
N THR A 265 -18.73 -49.23 26.38
CA THR A 265 -19.51 -48.53 27.40
C THR A 265 -19.16 -48.96 28.84
N SER A 266 -17.97 -49.52 29.08
CA SER A 266 -17.55 -50.05 30.38
C SER A 266 -17.17 -49.01 31.47
N ASP A 267 -17.67 -47.78 31.38
CA ASP A 267 -17.43 -46.69 32.36
C ASP A 267 -18.71 -46.23 33.09
N LYS A 268 -19.60 -47.16 33.49
CA LYS A 268 -20.64 -46.92 34.52
C LYS A 268 -20.99 -48.16 35.35
N VAL A 269 -20.21 -48.45 36.39
CA VAL A 269 -20.72 -48.97 37.67
C VAL A 269 -19.88 -48.36 38.80
N ASN A 270 -20.40 -47.33 39.47
CA ASN A 270 -19.93 -46.92 40.79
C ASN A 270 -21.07 -46.24 41.57
N GLY A 271 -21.39 -46.83 42.73
CA GLY A 271 -22.35 -46.37 43.75
C GLY A 271 -23.70 -47.09 43.66
N THR A 272 -24.29 -47.68 44.69
CA THR A 272 -24.09 -47.72 46.16
C THR A 272 -25.04 -48.79 46.70
N GLY A 273 -24.68 -49.49 47.79
CA GLY A 273 -25.64 -50.41 48.44
C GLY A 273 -25.08 -51.17 49.63
N THR A 274 -24.61 -50.45 50.65
CA THR A 274 -24.40 -50.98 52.00
C THR A 274 -25.74 -50.94 52.74
N THR A 275 -26.20 -52.08 53.21
CA THR A 275 -27.08 -52.25 54.38
C THR A 275 -26.65 -53.51 55.10
#